data_AF-A0A7R7YHS4-F1
#
_entry.id   AF-A0A7R7YHS4-F1
#
_cell.length_a   1.000
_cell.length_b   1.000
_cell.length_c   1.000
_cell.angle_alpha   90.00
_cell.angle_beta   90.00
_cell.angle_gamma   90.00
#
_symmetry.space_group_name_H-M   'P 1'
#
loop_
_entity.id
_entity.type
_entity.pdbx_description
1 polymer ?
#
loop_
_entity_poly.entity_id
_entity_poly.type
_entity_poly.pdbx_seq_one_letter_code
_entity_poly.pdbx_strand_id
1 'polypeptide(L)'
;MLYFQLDNPSAAKYLEKLLSKSFWEEENASLKLEDTTKEIQKEIETQQNLAEITVKLSKALEEGYERSEKGLRKAIEKELSANEQELAKKHFKELAQKLLTSHPSGSPDFMGKVKEVLKSIHNPTASGLTVEVNGERFSVKTWRELYWALVQTAILLGKDDVVERLREKRDIVSESERKTKDGKPYPRSAFKELHSGEYLFVHHSTKALTRKIKQLLRDLKIPSSSLHVESKGRVFKLP
;
A
#
# COMPACT_ATOMS: atom_id res chain seq x y z
N MET A 1 22.02 1.18 -32.12
CA MET A 1 22.68 1.33 -30.81
C MET A 1 21.69 0.83 -29.77
N LEU A 2 21.93 -0.36 -29.19
CA LEU A 2 21.04 -0.96 -28.18
C LEU A 2 21.29 -0.29 -26.83
N TYR A 3 20.40 0.62 -26.43
CA TYR A 3 20.37 1.13 -25.07
C TYR A 3 19.63 0.10 -24.21
N PHE A 4 20.37 -0.85 -23.62
CA PHE A 4 19.81 -1.77 -22.64
C PHE A 4 19.48 -1.01 -21.37
N GLN A 5 18.19 -0.91 -21.05
CA GLN A 5 17.75 -0.57 -19.71
C GLN A 5 18.01 -1.79 -18.82
N LEU A 6 19.17 -1.81 -18.14
CA LEU A 6 19.61 -2.91 -17.27
C LEU A 6 18.64 -3.19 -16.11
N ASP A 7 17.75 -2.26 -15.80
CA ASP A 7 16.69 -2.41 -14.80
C ASP A 7 15.51 -3.27 -15.29
N ASN A 8 15.51 -3.67 -16.57
CA ASN A 8 14.50 -4.56 -17.14
C ASN A 8 14.88 -6.05 -16.92
N PRO A 9 14.06 -6.85 -16.21
CA PRO A 9 14.36 -8.27 -15.94
C PRO A 9 14.58 -9.12 -17.21
N SER A 10 13.93 -8.78 -18.32
CA SER A 10 14.09 -9.45 -19.61
C SER A 10 15.43 -9.11 -20.26
N ALA A 11 15.95 -7.90 -20.07
CA ALA A 11 17.29 -7.50 -20.52
C ALA A 11 18.41 -8.23 -19.74
N ALA A 12 18.24 -8.45 -18.44
CA ALA A 12 19.20 -9.17 -17.61
C ALA A 12 19.33 -10.65 -18.00
N LYS A 13 18.19 -11.36 -18.14
CA LYS A 13 18.17 -12.76 -18.61
C LYS A 13 18.77 -12.92 -20.00
N TYR A 14 18.63 -11.91 -20.85
CA TYR A 14 19.23 -11.90 -22.18
C TYR A 14 20.75 -11.77 -22.14
N LEU A 15 21.26 -10.84 -21.33
CA LEU A 15 22.70 -10.69 -21.14
C LEU A 15 23.31 -11.98 -20.59
N GLU A 16 22.66 -12.65 -19.63
CA GLU A 16 23.11 -13.97 -19.16
C GLU A 16 23.19 -15.01 -20.29
N LYS A 17 22.20 -15.04 -21.18
CA LYS A 17 22.16 -15.98 -22.31
C LYS A 17 23.25 -15.68 -23.34
N LEU A 18 23.47 -14.40 -23.67
CA LEU A 18 24.53 -13.95 -24.59
C LEU A 18 25.94 -14.13 -24.03
N LEU A 19 26.11 -13.98 -22.71
CA LEU A 19 27.39 -14.17 -22.05
C LEU A 19 27.72 -15.65 -21.85
N SER A 20 26.77 -16.55 -22.10
CA SER A 20 27.01 -17.99 -22.04
C SER A 20 27.86 -18.47 -23.23
N LYS A 21 28.91 -19.23 -22.91
CA LYS A 21 29.83 -19.80 -23.92
C LYS A 21 29.09 -20.71 -24.91
N SER A 22 28.12 -21.47 -24.42
CA SER A 22 27.28 -22.40 -25.20
C SER A 22 26.48 -21.73 -26.32
N PHE A 23 26.17 -20.43 -26.21
CA PHE A 23 25.42 -19.71 -27.25
C PHE A 23 26.28 -19.46 -28.49
N TRP A 24 27.58 -19.20 -28.31
CA TRP A 24 28.51 -18.88 -29.40
C TRP A 24 29.16 -20.11 -30.04
N GLU A 25 29.02 -21.28 -29.41
CA GLU A 25 29.49 -22.55 -29.95
C GLU A 25 28.54 -23.13 -31.03
N GLU A 26 27.38 -22.49 -31.26
CA GLU A 26 26.43 -22.89 -32.31
C GLU A 26 26.77 -22.28 -33.68
N GLU A 27 26.70 -23.07 -34.76
CA GLU A 27 27.01 -22.64 -36.15
C GLU A 27 26.19 -21.43 -36.64
N ASN A 28 25.00 -21.21 -36.08
CA ASN A 28 24.07 -20.15 -36.48
C ASN A 28 23.92 -19.05 -35.40
N ALA A 29 24.89 -18.92 -34.49
CA ALA A 29 24.83 -17.98 -33.37
C ALA A 29 24.53 -16.54 -33.81
N SER A 30 25.11 -16.07 -34.92
CA SER A 30 24.89 -14.72 -35.45
C SER A 30 23.47 -14.46 -35.96
N LEU A 31 22.83 -15.44 -36.61
CA LEU A 31 21.44 -15.32 -37.06
C LEU A 31 20.46 -15.40 -35.88
N LYS A 32 20.71 -16.33 -34.95
CA LYS A 32 19.95 -16.43 -33.69
C LYS A 32 20.07 -15.17 -32.86
N LEU A 33 21.23 -14.51 -32.85
CA LEU A 33 21.45 -13.23 -32.17
C LEU A 33 20.53 -12.14 -32.72
N GLU A 34 20.41 -12.02 -34.04
CA GLU A 34 19.57 -10.99 -34.66
C GLU A 34 18.08 -11.21 -34.36
N ASP A 35 17.61 -12.45 -34.48
CA ASP A 35 16.22 -12.80 -34.18
C ASP A 35 15.90 -12.60 -32.69
N THR A 36 16.79 -13.05 -31.80
CA THR A 36 16.63 -12.87 -30.35
C THR A 36 16.64 -11.39 -29.96
N THR A 37 17.49 -10.58 -30.60
CA THR A 37 17.53 -9.13 -30.39
C THR A 37 16.20 -8.47 -30.78
N LYS A 38 15.62 -8.84 -31.93
CA LYS A 38 14.33 -8.33 -32.39
C LYS A 38 13.18 -8.74 -31.47
N GLU A 39 13.17 -9.97 -30.98
CA GLU A 39 12.16 -10.45 -30.03
C GLU A 39 12.20 -9.64 -28.72
N ILE A 40 13.39 -9.41 -28.19
CA ILE A 40 13.56 -8.69 -26.92
C ILE A 40 13.24 -7.21 -27.08
N GLN A 41 13.63 -6.60 -28.20
CA GLN A 41 13.25 -5.23 -28.45
C GLN A 41 11.73 -5.07 -28.48
N LYS A 42 11.01 -6.00 -29.13
CA LYS A 42 9.53 -6.03 -29.09
C LYS A 42 8.99 -6.26 -27.68
N GLU A 43 9.63 -7.09 -26.87
CA GLU A 43 9.20 -7.34 -25.49
C GLU A 43 9.37 -6.09 -24.61
N ILE A 44 10.51 -5.40 -24.72
CA ILE A 44 10.78 -4.15 -24.01
C ILE A 44 9.78 -3.07 -24.42
N GLU A 45 9.56 -2.89 -25.73
CA GLU A 45 8.57 -1.94 -26.25
C GLU A 45 7.17 -2.27 -25.74
N THR A 46 6.80 -3.56 -25.72
CA THR A 46 5.51 -4.02 -25.18
C THR A 46 5.37 -3.69 -23.69
N GLN A 47 6.41 -3.94 -22.89
CA GLN A 47 6.40 -3.66 -21.46
C GLN A 47 6.34 -2.16 -21.15
N GLN A 48 7.08 -1.33 -21.90
CA GLN A 48 7.04 0.12 -21.78
C GLN A 48 5.64 0.67 -22.11
N ASN A 49 5.06 0.22 -23.24
CA ASN A 49 3.71 0.60 -23.63
C ASN A 49 2.67 0.17 -22.58
N LEU A 50 2.78 -1.04 -22.02
CA LEU A 50 1.89 -1.50 -20.96
C LEU A 50 2.06 -0.68 -19.67
N ALA A 51 3.27 -0.24 -19.33
CA ALA A 51 3.50 0.62 -18.18
C ALA A 51 2.82 1.99 -18.36
N GLU A 52 2.94 2.60 -19.53
CA GLU A 52 2.25 3.87 -19.86
C GLU A 52 0.72 3.72 -19.80
N ILE A 53 0.19 2.64 -20.40
CA ILE A 53 -1.25 2.30 -20.33
C ILE A 53 -1.69 2.15 -18.86
N THR A 54 -0.88 1.48 -18.03
CA THR A 54 -1.17 1.28 -16.61
C THR A 54 -1.29 2.62 -15.88
N VAL A 55 -0.39 3.57 -16.14
CA VAL A 55 -0.43 4.91 -15.54
C VAL A 55 -1.69 5.66 -15.97
N LYS A 56 -2.03 5.66 -17.26
CA LYS A 56 -3.24 6.31 -17.80
C LYS A 56 -4.51 5.75 -17.18
N LEU A 57 -4.64 4.42 -17.16
CA LEU A 57 -5.81 3.73 -16.61
C LEU A 57 -5.92 3.89 -15.09
N SER A 58 -4.80 3.88 -14.37
CA SER A 58 -4.79 4.15 -12.92
C SER A 58 -5.37 5.53 -12.61
N LYS A 59 -4.92 6.56 -13.35
CA LYS A 59 -5.42 7.92 -13.18
C LYS A 59 -6.92 8.03 -13.51
N ALA A 60 -7.36 7.42 -14.60
CA ALA A 60 -8.77 7.40 -14.97
C ALA A 60 -9.66 6.75 -13.88
N LEU A 61 -9.23 5.61 -13.32
CA LEU A 61 -9.93 4.95 -12.22
C LEU A 61 -9.98 5.78 -10.92
N GLU A 62 -9.08 6.75 -10.75
CA GLU A 62 -9.12 7.71 -9.63
C GLU A 62 -10.05 8.91 -9.90
N GLU A 63 -10.17 9.33 -11.16
CA GLU A 63 -10.88 10.55 -11.55
C GLU A 63 -12.39 10.36 -11.77
N GLY A 64 -12.89 9.13 -11.91
CA GLY A 64 -14.34 8.91 -11.97
C GLY A 64 -14.84 7.56 -12.48
N TYR A 65 -13.95 6.65 -12.90
CA TYR A 65 -14.35 5.31 -13.33
C TYR A 65 -14.44 4.34 -12.14
N GLU A 66 -15.40 3.41 -12.20
CA GLU A 66 -15.60 2.41 -11.16
C GLU A 66 -14.38 1.47 -11.05
N ARG A 67 -13.88 1.23 -9.83
CA ARG A 67 -12.77 0.28 -9.55
C ARG A 67 -13.23 -1.18 -9.65
N SER A 68 -13.73 -1.56 -10.82
CA SER A 68 -14.17 -2.91 -11.17
C SER A 68 -13.74 -3.25 -12.60
N GLU A 69 -13.80 -4.53 -13.00
CA GLU A 69 -13.47 -4.93 -14.39
C GLU A 69 -14.32 -4.17 -15.41
N LYS A 70 -15.57 -3.88 -15.06
CA LYS A 70 -16.50 -3.13 -15.90
C LYS A 70 -16.07 -1.67 -16.07
N GLY A 71 -15.59 -1.03 -15.00
CA GLY A 71 -15.07 0.33 -15.07
C GLY A 71 -13.72 0.40 -15.78
N LEU A 72 -12.83 -0.59 -15.58
CA LEU A 72 -11.56 -0.70 -16.31
C LEU A 72 -11.78 -0.86 -17.82
N ARG A 73 -12.74 -1.69 -18.26
CA ARG A 73 -13.08 -1.82 -19.68
C ARG A 73 -13.56 -0.50 -20.28
N LYS A 74 -14.39 0.25 -19.56
CA LYS A 74 -14.83 1.58 -19.99
C LYS A 74 -13.69 2.59 -20.06
N ALA A 75 -12.77 2.56 -19.11
CA ALA A 75 -11.58 3.40 -19.12
C ALA A 75 -10.67 3.06 -20.31
N ILE A 76 -10.49 1.78 -20.62
CA ILE A 76 -9.77 1.33 -21.82
C ILE A 76 -10.42 1.88 -23.09
N GLU A 77 -11.74 1.78 -23.22
CA GLU A 77 -12.46 2.23 -24.41
C GLU A 77 -12.43 3.75 -24.61
N LYS A 78 -12.37 4.53 -23.53
CA LYS A 78 -12.49 5.99 -23.58
C LYS A 78 -11.18 6.76 -23.47
N GLU A 79 -10.19 6.24 -22.75
CA GLU A 79 -8.97 6.96 -22.37
C GLU A 79 -7.74 6.54 -23.18
N LEU A 80 -7.81 5.42 -23.91
CA LEU A 80 -6.71 4.86 -24.69
C LEU A 80 -6.93 5.02 -26.19
N SER A 81 -5.85 5.21 -26.94
CA SER A 81 -5.85 5.18 -28.41
C SER A 81 -6.11 3.76 -28.95
N ALA A 82 -6.46 3.62 -30.24
CA ALA A 82 -6.81 2.33 -30.84
C ALA A 82 -5.73 1.25 -30.63
N ASN A 83 -4.45 1.61 -30.79
CA ASN A 83 -3.32 0.69 -30.61
C ASN A 83 -3.14 0.28 -29.14
N GLU A 84 -3.29 1.24 -28.22
CA GLU A 84 -3.24 0.97 -26.78
C GLU A 84 -4.42 0.14 -26.31
N GLN A 85 -5.61 0.32 -26.89
CA GLN A 85 -6.78 -0.49 -26.61
C GLN A 85 -6.57 -1.95 -27.02
N GLU A 86 -5.99 -2.18 -28.20
CA GLU A 86 -5.69 -3.53 -28.67
C GLU A 86 -4.70 -4.22 -27.73
N LEU A 87 -3.62 -3.52 -27.36
CA LEU A 87 -2.63 -4.03 -26.42
C LEU A 87 -3.22 -4.28 -25.03
N ALA A 88 -4.01 -3.34 -24.52
CA ALA A 88 -4.68 -3.45 -23.22
C ALA A 88 -5.70 -4.59 -23.19
N LYS A 89 -6.44 -4.82 -24.29
CA LYS A 89 -7.36 -5.96 -24.42
C LYS A 89 -6.62 -7.28 -24.43
N LYS A 90 -5.50 -7.37 -25.14
CA LYS A 90 -4.65 -8.58 -25.18
C LYS A 90 -4.06 -8.92 -23.81
N HIS A 91 -3.69 -7.90 -23.02
CA HIS A 91 -3.12 -8.04 -21.68
C HIS A 91 -4.11 -7.71 -20.55
N PHE A 92 -5.43 -7.81 -20.81
CA PHE A 92 -6.45 -7.33 -19.87
C PHE A 92 -6.38 -8.00 -18.51
N LYS A 93 -6.09 -9.31 -18.45
CA LYS A 93 -5.98 -10.04 -17.16
C LYS A 93 -4.85 -9.49 -16.29
N GLU A 94 -3.71 -9.19 -16.90
CA GLU A 94 -2.55 -8.64 -16.20
C GLU A 94 -2.82 -7.22 -15.72
N LEU A 95 -3.45 -6.38 -16.56
CA LEU A 95 -3.86 -5.03 -16.20
C LEU A 95 -4.94 -5.02 -15.11
N ALA A 96 -5.94 -5.90 -15.21
CA ALA A 96 -6.98 -6.06 -14.21
C ALA A 96 -6.37 -6.50 -12.87
N GLN A 97 -5.43 -7.44 -12.88
CA GLN A 97 -4.69 -7.80 -11.69
C GLN A 97 -3.91 -6.57 -11.15
N LYS A 98 -3.03 -5.96 -11.93
CA LYS A 98 -2.23 -4.81 -11.46
C LYS A 98 -3.07 -3.63 -10.96
N LEU A 99 -4.16 -3.28 -11.64
CA LEU A 99 -4.95 -2.07 -11.37
C LEU A 99 -6.11 -2.30 -10.40
N LEU A 100 -6.77 -3.46 -10.47
CA LEU A 100 -7.95 -3.77 -9.64
C LEU A 100 -7.60 -4.62 -8.42
N THR A 101 -6.55 -5.43 -8.47
CA THR A 101 -6.00 -6.10 -7.28
C THR A 101 -4.94 -5.26 -6.58
N SER A 102 -4.98 -3.93 -6.75
CA SER A 102 -4.11 -2.96 -6.08
C SER A 102 -4.28 -3.00 -4.55
N HIS A 103 -3.64 -3.97 -3.90
CA HIS A 103 -2.62 -3.62 -2.91
C HIS A 103 -1.38 -3.22 -3.72
N PRO A 104 -0.88 -1.98 -3.59
CA PRO A 104 0.27 -1.52 -4.35
C PRO A 104 1.48 -2.38 -4.00
N SER A 105 2.07 -3.07 -4.98
CA SER A 105 3.33 -3.83 -4.87
C SER A 105 4.57 -2.93 -4.78
N GLY A 106 4.46 -1.89 -3.95
CA GLY A 106 5.48 -0.91 -3.62
C GLY A 106 5.13 -0.08 -2.39
N SER A 107 3.90 -0.23 -1.85
CA SER A 107 3.60 0.18 -0.48
C SER A 107 3.80 -1.03 0.43
N PRO A 108 4.49 -0.89 1.57
CA PRO A 108 4.54 -1.94 2.58
C PRO A 108 3.12 -2.45 2.84
N ASP A 109 2.93 -3.78 2.92
CA ASP A 109 1.62 -4.41 3.14
C ASP A 109 1.00 -3.87 4.43
N PHE A 110 0.28 -2.77 4.30
CA PHE A 110 -0.18 -1.99 5.44
C PHE A 110 -1.16 -2.82 6.23
N MET A 111 -2.09 -3.49 5.54
CA MET A 111 -3.09 -4.32 6.19
C MET A 111 -2.47 -5.59 6.78
N GLY A 112 -1.47 -6.19 6.14
CA GLY A 112 -0.68 -7.27 6.74
C GLY A 112 0.02 -6.82 8.01
N LYS A 113 0.65 -5.65 8.01
CA LYS A 113 1.30 -5.10 9.20
C LYS A 113 0.30 -4.70 10.28
N VAL A 114 -0.86 -4.15 9.91
CA VAL A 114 -1.96 -3.92 10.86
C VAL A 114 -2.37 -5.22 11.50
N LYS A 115 -2.55 -6.31 10.73
CA LYS A 115 -2.87 -7.63 11.27
C LYS A 115 -1.80 -8.10 12.25
N GLU A 116 -0.51 -7.98 11.92
CA GLU A 116 0.59 -8.33 12.81
C GLU A 116 0.54 -7.55 14.13
N VAL A 117 0.38 -6.23 14.06
CA VAL A 117 0.31 -5.38 15.24
C VAL A 117 -0.97 -5.66 16.05
N LEU A 118 -2.12 -5.85 15.40
CA LEU A 118 -3.38 -6.22 16.06
C LEU A 118 -3.28 -7.60 16.73
N LYS A 119 -2.58 -8.57 16.15
CA LYS A 119 -2.32 -9.88 16.78
C LYS A 119 -1.55 -9.72 18.10
N SER A 120 -0.58 -8.80 18.16
CA SER A 120 0.21 -8.56 19.38
C SER A 120 -0.61 -8.01 20.55
N ILE A 121 -1.72 -7.32 20.26
CA ILE A 121 -2.64 -6.76 21.27
C ILE A 121 -3.98 -7.48 21.34
N HIS A 122 -4.12 -8.57 20.59
CA HIS A 122 -5.34 -9.33 20.52
C HIS A 122 -5.60 -9.99 21.86
N ASN A 123 -6.76 -9.70 22.45
CA ASN A 123 -7.19 -10.32 23.68
C ASN A 123 -8.62 -10.87 23.51
N PRO A 124 -8.78 -12.19 23.32
CA PRO A 124 -10.09 -12.82 23.13
C PRO A 124 -11.08 -12.56 24.26
N THR A 125 -10.58 -12.33 25.48
CA THR A 125 -11.40 -12.06 26.68
C THR A 125 -11.76 -10.58 26.84
N ALA A 126 -11.24 -9.69 25.99
CA ALA A 126 -11.54 -8.27 26.06
C ALA A 126 -12.92 -7.96 25.48
N SER A 127 -13.81 -7.40 26.31
CA SER A 127 -15.17 -7.00 25.91
C SER A 127 -15.23 -5.57 25.35
N GLY A 128 -14.20 -5.12 24.63
CA GLY A 128 -14.00 -3.72 24.27
C GLY A 128 -14.44 -3.36 22.85
N LEU A 129 -13.64 -3.79 21.88
CA LEU A 129 -13.77 -3.53 20.45
C LEU A 129 -13.50 -4.80 19.67
N THR A 130 -14.26 -5.03 18.62
CA THR A 130 -13.94 -6.02 17.59
C THR A 130 -13.49 -5.27 16.35
N VAL A 131 -12.29 -5.56 15.85
CA VAL A 131 -11.71 -4.93 14.68
C VAL A 131 -11.60 -5.98 13.58
N GLU A 132 -12.25 -5.75 12.45
CA GLU A 132 -12.20 -6.63 11.29
C GLU A 132 -11.33 -6.02 10.20
N VAL A 133 -10.35 -6.81 9.73
CA VAL A 133 -9.38 -6.45 8.71
C VAL A 133 -9.36 -7.55 7.65
N ASN A 134 -9.79 -7.24 6.42
CA ASN A 134 -9.85 -8.20 5.31
C ASN A 134 -10.52 -9.54 5.70
N GLY A 135 -11.60 -9.48 6.49
CA GLY A 135 -12.35 -10.66 6.96
C GLY A 135 -11.81 -11.34 8.24
N GLU A 136 -10.64 -10.96 8.74
CA GLU A 136 -10.11 -11.46 10.02
C GLU A 136 -10.53 -10.54 11.17
N ARG A 137 -10.98 -11.13 12.29
CA ARG A 137 -11.47 -10.40 13.47
C ARG A 137 -10.49 -10.44 14.63
N PHE A 138 -10.26 -9.27 15.23
CA PHE A 138 -9.37 -9.05 16.36
C PHE A 138 -10.11 -8.33 17.49
N SER A 139 -10.17 -8.95 18.68
CA SER A 139 -10.67 -8.32 19.91
C SER A 139 -9.59 -7.44 20.54
N VAL A 140 -9.92 -6.17 20.81
CA VAL A 140 -9.04 -5.14 21.37
C VAL A 140 -9.74 -4.47 22.56
N LYS A 141 -9.02 -4.06 23.61
CA LYS A 141 -9.67 -3.60 24.85
C LYS A 141 -10.25 -2.19 24.73
N THR A 142 -9.57 -1.28 24.03
CA THR A 142 -9.98 0.13 23.97
C THR A 142 -9.64 0.83 22.65
N TRP A 143 -10.33 1.95 22.37
CA TRP A 143 -10.02 2.83 21.24
C TRP A 143 -8.59 3.39 21.27
N ARG A 144 -7.99 3.50 22.47
CA ARG A 144 -6.61 3.96 22.65
C ARG A 144 -5.62 2.95 22.10
N GLU A 145 -5.87 1.66 22.32
CA GLU A 145 -5.05 0.57 21.80
C GLU A 145 -5.15 0.46 20.29
N LEU A 146 -6.36 0.58 19.73
CA LEU A 146 -6.53 0.62 18.28
C LEU A 146 -5.80 1.81 17.66
N TYR A 147 -5.93 3.01 18.25
CA TYR A 147 -5.21 4.19 17.77
C TYR A 147 -3.69 3.98 17.81
N TRP A 148 -3.19 3.45 18.93
CA TRP A 148 -1.77 3.09 19.07
C TRP A 148 -1.32 2.08 18.02
N ALA A 149 -2.09 1.01 17.78
CA ALA A 149 -1.74 -0.01 16.79
C ALA A 149 -1.60 0.56 15.38
N LEU A 150 -2.49 1.47 14.99
CA LEU A 150 -2.44 2.10 13.66
C LEU A 150 -1.24 3.05 13.53
N VAL A 151 -0.93 3.84 14.57
CA VAL A 151 0.26 4.70 14.58
C VAL A 151 1.54 3.85 14.56
N GLN A 152 1.58 2.78 15.36
CA GLN A 152 2.69 1.85 15.39
C GLN A 152 2.92 1.20 14.02
N THR A 153 1.84 0.90 13.31
CA THR A 153 1.90 0.39 11.94
C THR A 153 2.48 1.44 10.99
N ALA A 154 2.07 2.69 11.07
CA ALA A 154 2.63 3.76 10.24
C ALA A 154 4.15 3.92 10.43
N ILE A 155 4.63 3.83 11.67
CA ILE A 155 6.07 3.87 12.00
C ILE A 155 6.81 2.67 11.40
N LEU A 156 6.29 1.46 11.59
CA LEU A 156 6.93 0.23 11.09
C LEU A 156 7.00 0.16 9.56
N LEU A 157 6.16 0.92 8.87
CA LEU A 157 6.12 0.98 7.40
C LEU A 157 6.84 2.21 6.84
N GLY A 158 7.58 2.95 7.66
CA GLY A 158 8.36 4.12 7.22
C GLY A 158 7.50 5.21 6.60
N LYS A 159 6.27 5.43 7.11
CA LYS A 159 5.38 6.51 6.65
C LYS A 159 5.77 7.83 7.28
N ASP A 160 6.98 8.30 7.00
CA ASP A 160 7.61 9.44 7.65
C ASP A 160 6.76 10.71 7.53
N ASP A 161 6.11 10.93 6.38
CA ASP A 161 5.21 12.06 6.19
C ASP A 161 4.03 12.07 7.18
N VAL A 162 3.47 10.89 7.49
CA VAL A 162 2.37 10.74 8.45
C VAL A 162 2.90 10.91 9.88
N VAL A 163 4.06 10.32 10.17
CA VAL A 163 4.69 10.38 11.49
C VAL A 163 5.10 11.81 11.84
N GLU A 164 5.70 12.55 10.91
CA GLU A 164 6.04 13.97 11.09
C GLU A 164 4.79 14.82 11.39
N ARG A 165 3.69 14.63 10.66
CA ARG A 165 2.42 15.32 10.97
C ARG A 165 1.90 15.01 12.37
N LEU A 166 2.12 13.80 12.87
CA LEU A 166 1.74 13.43 14.25
C LEU A 166 2.66 14.08 15.29
N ARG A 167 3.96 14.25 14.98
CA ARG A 167 4.91 15.00 15.81
C ARG A 167 4.55 16.49 15.87
N GLU A 168 4.26 17.12 14.73
CA GLU A 168 3.84 18.53 14.64
C GLU A 168 2.58 18.81 15.49
N LYS A 169 1.61 17.89 15.47
CA LYS A 169 0.38 17.98 16.28
C LYS A 169 0.58 17.64 17.75
N ARG A 170 1.81 17.29 18.15
CA ARG A 170 2.19 16.80 19.48
C ARG A 170 1.40 15.56 19.90
N ASP A 171 1.01 14.73 18.94
CA ASP A 171 0.45 13.41 19.21
C ASP A 171 1.58 12.41 19.53
N ILE A 172 2.70 12.50 18.82
CA ILE A 172 3.95 11.79 19.16
C ILE A 172 4.88 12.80 19.85
N VAL A 173 5.49 12.38 20.96
CA VAL A 173 6.41 13.19 21.77
C VAL A 173 7.62 12.35 22.19
N SER A 174 8.80 12.96 22.26
CA SER A 174 10.04 12.28 22.68
C SER A 174 9.99 11.84 24.15
N GLU A 175 9.28 12.58 24.99
CA GLU A 175 9.14 12.30 26.42
C GLU A 175 7.70 12.53 26.89
N SER A 176 7.30 11.86 27.99
CA SER A 176 5.95 11.93 28.55
C SER A 176 5.68 13.25 29.31
N GLU A 177 5.95 14.39 28.69
CA GLU A 177 5.99 15.71 29.35
C GLU A 177 4.81 16.63 29.04
N ARG A 178 3.77 16.16 28.33
CA ARG A 178 2.61 17.03 28.07
C ARG A 178 1.96 17.46 29.40
N LYS A 179 1.62 18.74 29.45
CA LYS A 179 0.91 19.37 30.57
C LYS A 179 -0.54 19.67 30.20
N THR A 180 -1.42 19.64 31.18
CA THR A 180 -2.78 20.14 31.09
C THR A 180 -2.75 21.67 30.91
N LYS A 181 -3.91 22.27 30.62
CA LYS A 181 -4.02 23.74 30.54
C LYS A 181 -3.59 24.44 31.83
N ASP A 182 -3.77 23.78 32.96
CA ASP A 182 -3.41 24.28 34.29
C ASP A 182 -1.93 24.00 34.64
N GLY A 183 -1.12 23.55 33.68
CA GLY A 183 0.32 23.32 33.86
C GLY A 183 0.68 22.00 34.56
N LYS A 184 -0.30 21.17 34.96
CA LYS A 184 -0.04 19.88 35.61
C LYS A 184 0.36 18.82 34.58
N PRO A 185 1.34 17.94 34.86
CA PRO A 185 1.70 16.86 33.93
C PRO A 185 0.55 15.86 33.79
N TYR A 186 0.36 15.33 32.58
CA TYR A 186 -0.55 14.20 32.38
C TYR A 186 0.00 12.92 33.07
N PRO A 187 -0.86 12.02 33.57
CA PRO A 187 -0.42 10.76 34.15
C PRO A 187 0.22 9.85 33.09
N ARG A 188 1.10 8.93 33.48
CA ARG A 188 1.75 7.98 32.56
C ARG A 188 0.76 7.21 31.67
N SER A 189 -0.42 6.88 32.19
CA SER A 189 -1.50 6.21 31.43
C SER A 189 -2.06 7.02 30.26
N ALA A 190 -1.71 8.32 30.16
CA ALA A 190 -2.05 9.17 29.02
C ALA A 190 -1.16 8.92 27.80
N PHE A 191 -0.07 8.17 27.99
CA PHE A 191 0.93 7.89 26.97
C PHE A 191 1.05 6.39 26.73
N LYS A 192 1.40 6.01 25.51
CA LYS A 192 1.78 4.66 25.12
C LYS A 192 3.11 4.72 24.39
N GLU A 193 4.07 3.94 24.83
CA GLU A 193 5.38 3.82 24.20
C GLU A 193 5.25 3.21 22.80
N LEU A 194 6.01 3.73 21.85
CA LEU A 194 6.10 3.28 20.46
C LEU A 194 7.43 2.55 20.25
N HIS A 195 7.52 1.67 19.26
CA HIS A 195 8.79 1.00 18.93
C HIS A 195 9.93 1.96 18.55
N SER A 196 9.63 3.21 18.18
CA SER A 196 10.66 4.24 17.96
C SER A 196 11.34 4.70 19.25
N GLY A 197 10.85 4.31 20.43
CA GLY A 197 11.26 4.84 21.73
C GLY A 197 10.54 6.13 22.12
N GLU A 198 9.73 6.70 21.23
CA GLU A 198 8.88 7.86 21.51
C GLU A 198 7.55 7.44 22.17
N TYR A 199 6.77 8.42 22.61
CA TYR A 199 5.47 8.21 23.25
C TYR A 199 4.32 8.79 22.43
N LEU A 200 3.28 7.98 22.21
CA LEU A 200 2.00 8.41 21.67
C LEU A 200 1.08 8.91 22.78
N PHE A 201 0.61 10.14 22.67
CA PHE A 201 -0.43 10.68 23.54
C PHE A 201 -1.80 10.11 23.15
N VAL A 202 -2.38 9.30 24.05
CA VAL A 202 -3.65 8.59 23.83
C VAL A 202 -4.79 9.09 24.74
N HIS A 203 -4.53 10.12 25.57
CA HIS A 203 -5.54 10.72 26.45
C HIS A 203 -6.49 11.65 25.68
N HIS A 204 -7.35 11.01 24.90
CA HIS A 204 -8.38 11.66 24.11
C HIS A 204 -9.75 11.04 24.43
N SER A 205 -10.81 11.83 24.21
CA SER A 205 -12.17 11.30 24.23
C SER A 205 -12.38 10.31 23.08
N THR A 206 -13.31 9.37 23.21
CA THR A 206 -13.63 8.39 22.15
C THR A 206 -13.93 9.09 20.82
N LYS A 207 -14.71 10.17 20.84
CA LYS A 207 -15.03 10.97 19.64
C LYS A 207 -13.77 11.56 18.98
N ALA A 208 -12.81 12.03 19.78
CA ALA A 208 -11.56 12.55 19.27
C ALA A 208 -10.66 11.43 18.72
N LEU A 209 -10.57 10.29 19.40
CA LEU A 209 -9.84 9.10 18.91
C LEU A 209 -10.41 8.62 17.57
N THR A 210 -11.73 8.47 17.45
CA THR A 210 -12.37 8.06 16.21
C THR A 210 -12.05 9.02 15.06
N ARG A 211 -12.04 10.33 15.30
CA ARG A 211 -11.64 11.33 14.29
C ARG A 211 -10.17 11.21 13.89
N LYS A 212 -9.27 11.04 14.87
CA LYS A 212 -7.84 10.83 14.62
C LYS A 212 -7.58 9.56 13.83
N ILE A 213 -8.23 8.46 14.19
CA ILE A 213 -8.17 7.19 13.46
C ILE A 213 -8.64 7.38 12.01
N LYS A 214 -9.80 8.02 11.79
CA LYS A 214 -10.28 8.30 10.42
C LYS A 214 -9.28 9.13 9.61
N GLN A 215 -8.69 10.15 10.23
CA GLN A 215 -7.68 10.97 9.55
C GLN A 215 -6.44 10.14 9.22
N LEU A 216 -5.94 9.36 10.18
CA LEU A 216 -4.78 8.49 10.00
C LEU A 216 -5.01 7.50 8.85
N LEU A 217 -6.18 6.86 8.80
CA LEU A 217 -6.52 5.93 7.72
C LEU A 217 -6.56 6.61 6.34
N ARG A 218 -7.04 7.85 6.27
CA ARG A 218 -7.00 8.66 5.03
C ARG A 218 -5.59 9.03 4.63
N ASP A 219 -4.79 9.50 5.58
CA ASP A 219 -3.39 9.88 5.35
C ASP A 219 -2.58 8.68 4.84
N LEU A 220 -2.91 7.48 5.30
CA LEU A 220 -2.31 6.21 4.88
C LEU A 220 -2.91 5.66 3.57
N LYS A 221 -3.85 6.37 2.95
CA LYS A 221 -4.56 5.99 1.72
C LYS A 221 -5.24 4.62 1.79
N ILE A 222 -5.77 4.26 2.96
CA ILE A 222 -6.44 2.97 3.16
C ILE A 222 -7.89 3.07 2.68
N PRO A 223 -8.38 2.12 1.86
CA PRO A 223 -9.77 2.09 1.44
C PRO A 223 -10.73 1.96 2.62
N SER A 224 -11.85 2.69 2.56
CA SER A 224 -12.95 2.72 3.54
C SER A 224 -13.47 1.35 3.98
N SER A 225 -13.44 0.36 3.08
CA SER A 225 -13.94 -0.99 3.34
C SER A 225 -12.92 -1.91 4.03
N SER A 226 -11.69 -1.46 4.25
CA SER A 226 -10.60 -2.33 4.69
C SER A 226 -10.56 -2.55 6.21
N LEU A 227 -11.20 -1.65 6.98
CA LEU A 227 -11.22 -1.69 8.44
C LEU A 227 -12.64 -1.46 8.97
N HIS A 228 -13.21 -2.48 9.61
CA HIS A 228 -14.48 -2.34 10.33
C HIS A 228 -14.23 -2.43 11.83
N VAL A 229 -14.86 -1.54 12.60
CA VAL A 229 -14.72 -1.55 14.06
C VAL A 229 -16.10 -1.65 14.68
N GLU A 230 -16.34 -2.70 15.45
CA GLU A 230 -17.55 -2.87 16.23
C GLU A 230 -17.28 -2.55 17.71
N SER A 231 -18.17 -1.77 18.32
CA SER A 231 -18.14 -1.50 19.77
C SER A 231 -19.56 -1.53 20.32
N LYS A 232 -19.81 -2.40 21.31
CA LYS A 232 -21.12 -2.55 21.98
C LYS A 232 -22.28 -2.74 20.98
N GLY A 233 -22.10 -3.58 19.96
CA GLY A 233 -23.09 -3.85 18.93
C GLY A 233 -23.28 -2.74 17.89
N ARG A 234 -22.49 -1.66 17.93
CA ARG A 234 -22.49 -0.61 16.92
C ARG A 234 -21.28 -0.76 16.00
N VAL A 235 -21.55 -0.84 14.70
CA VAL A 235 -20.51 -0.86 13.67
C VAL A 235 -20.12 0.57 13.31
N PHE A 236 -18.85 0.90 13.52
CA PHE A 236 -18.22 2.13 13.10
C PHE A 236 -17.53 1.88 11.76
N LYS A 237 -18.07 2.49 10.70
CA LYS A 237 -17.39 2.58 9.41
C LYS A 237 -16.34 3.68 9.49
N LEU A 238 -15.08 3.31 9.33
CA LEU A 238 -13.93 4.19 9.43
C LEU A 238 -13.07 4.04 8.17
N PRO A 239 -12.73 5.17 7.55
CA PRO A 239 -13.59 6.00 6.69
C PRO A 239 -14.35 5.20 5.61
#